data_AF-A0A535Z7I2-F1
#
_entry.id   AF-A0A535Z7I2-F1
#
_cell.length_a   1.000
_cell.length_b   1.000
_cell.length_c   1.000
_cell.angle_alpha   90.00
_cell.angle_beta   90.00
_cell.angle_gamma   90.00
#
_symmetry.space_group_name_H-M   'P 1'
#
loop_
_entity.id
_entity.type
_entity.pdbx_description
1 polymer ?
#
loop_
_entity_poly.entity_id
_entity_poly.type
_entity_poly.pdbx_seq_one_letter_code
_entity_poly.pdbx_strand_id
1 'polypeptide(L)' 'MCPTANWKTKAVATIADHPLPRLVRAGVRCTISTDSRTVADTTLSHEFELMSKAGMTDEELRSCNETAYAAKFG' A
#
# COMPACT_ATOMS: atom_id res chain seq x y z
N MET A 1 1.50 3.59 3.04
CA MET A 1 1.19 2.28 3.64
C MET A 1 2.16 1.26 3.09
N CYS A 2 2.56 0.29 3.91
CA CYS A 2 3.61 -0.67 3.58
C CYS A 2 3.11 -2.09 3.79
N PRO A 3 2.27 -2.63 2.88
CA PRO A 3 1.49 -3.84 3.13
C PRO A 3 2.27 -5.02 3.72
N THR A 4 3.37 -5.42 3.07
CA THR A 4 4.19 -6.55 3.57
C THR A 4 4.83 -6.25 4.91
N ALA A 5 5.34 -5.03 5.11
CA ALA A 5 5.93 -4.62 6.39
C ALA A 5 4.89 -4.54 7.51
N ASN A 6 3.68 -4.03 7.22
CA ASN A 6 2.56 -3.94 8.16
C ASN A 6 2.13 -5.35 8.62
N TRP A 7 2.12 -6.34 7.72
CA TRP A 7 1.86 -7.73 8.07
C TRP A 7 3.01 -8.35 8.89
N LYS A 8 4.26 -8.25 8.44
CA LYS A 8 5.42 -8.83 9.14
C LYS A 8 5.62 -8.27 10.55
N THR A 9 5.31 -6.99 10.76
CA THR A 9 5.36 -6.33 12.08
C THR A 9 4.13 -6.61 12.94
N LYS A 10 3.15 -7.37 12.43
CA LYS A 10 1.87 -7.69 13.11
C LYS A 10 1.00 -6.46 13.37
N ALA A 11 1.25 -5.34 12.68
CA ALA A 11 0.34 -4.19 12.67
C ALA A 11 -0.97 -4.52 11.94
N VAL A 12 -0.92 -5.45 10.99
CA VAL A 12 -2.07 -6.02 10.29
C VAL A 12 -1.97 -7.55 10.36
N ALA A 13 -3.09 -8.23 10.63
CA ALA A 13 -3.12 -9.67 10.82
C ALA A 13 -2.91 -10.45 9.50
N THR A 14 -3.56 -10.02 8.41
CA THR A 14 -3.46 -10.64 7.08
C THR A 14 -3.42 -9.57 5.99
N ILE A 15 -2.82 -9.88 4.84
CA ILE A 15 -2.81 -8.96 3.70
C ILE A 15 -4.23 -8.75 3.13
N ALA A 16 -5.10 -9.76 3.19
CA ALA A 16 -6.48 -9.65 2.72
C ALA A 16 -7.30 -8.64 3.53
N ASP A 17 -7.01 -8.51 4.83
CA ASP A 17 -7.68 -7.57 5.74
C ASP A 17 -6.92 -6.22 5.87
N HIS A 18 -5.98 -5.94 4.97
CA HIS A 18 -5.20 -4.72 5.04
C HIS A 18 -6.13 -3.48 4.97
N PRO A 19 -5.95 -2.44 5.81
CA PRO A 19 -6.91 -1.33 5.89
C PRO A 19 -6.86 -0.36 4.70
N LEU A 20 -5.81 -0.45 3.86
CA LEU A 20 -5.59 0.49 2.75
C LEU A 20 -6.80 0.64 1.81
N PRO A 21 -7.46 -0.43 1.31
CA PRO A 21 -8.61 -0.26 0.41
C PRO A 21 -9.75 0.53 1.07
N ARG A 22 -10.03 0.27 2.35
CA ARG A 22 -11.05 1.02 3.11
C ARG A 22 -10.67 2.49 3.31
N LEU A 23 -9.39 2.77 3.59
CA LEU A 23 -8.90 4.14 3.78
C LEU A 23 -9.00 4.96 2.49
N VAL A 24 -8.56 4.37 1.35
CA VAL A 24 -8.65 5.04 0.04
C VAL A 24 -10.10 5.31 -0.34
N ARG A 25 -11.01 4.34 -0.15
CA ARG A 25 -12.46 4.51 -0.41
C ARG A 25 -13.12 5.53 0.49
N ALA A 26 -12.59 5.72 1.70
CA ALA A 26 -13.03 6.78 2.61
C ALA A 26 -12.45 8.16 2.27
N GLY A 27 -11.69 8.30 1.18
CA GLY A 27 -11.09 9.56 0.74
C GLY A 27 -9.81 9.93 1.48
N VAL A 28 -9.23 9.02 2.28
CA VAL A 28 -7.95 9.26 2.95
C VAL A 28 -6.84 9.19 1.90
N ARG A 29 -6.02 10.24 1.85
CA ARG A 29 -4.85 10.28 0.98
C ARG A 29 -3.79 9.30 1.47
N CYS A 30 -3.63 8.19 0.77
CA CYS A 30 -2.67 7.14 1.08
C CYS A 30 -1.67 6.95 -0.05
N THR A 31 -0.48 6.46 0.29
CA THR A 31 0.56 6.02 -0.65
C THR A 31 0.83 4.52 -0.44
N ILE A 32 1.50 3.87 -1.39
CA ILE A 32 2.03 2.51 -1.24
C ILE A 32 3.55 2.57 -1.29
N SER A 33 4.23 1.93 -0.35
CA SER A 33 5.69 1.91 -0.22
C SER A 33 6.18 0.57 0.33
N THR A 34 7.46 0.25 0.14
CA THR A 34 8.04 -1.03 0.60
C THR A 34 8.53 -0.99 2.05
N ASP A 35 8.64 0.19 2.66
CA ASP A 35 9.39 0.45 3.89
C ASP A 35 10.86 0.04 3.75
N SER A 36 11.16 -1.26 3.89
CA SER A 36 12.49 -1.83 3.83
C SER A 36 12.52 -3.08 2.96
N ARG A 37 12.96 -2.96 1.70
CA ARG A 37 12.98 -4.08 0.73
C ARG A 37 13.70 -5.33 1.23
N THR A 38 14.84 -5.19 1.91
CA THR A 38 15.66 -6.32 2.38
C THR A 38 15.01 -7.06 3.55
N VAL A 39 14.38 -6.33 4.48
CA VAL A 39 13.73 -6.93 5.67
C VAL A 39 12.35 -7.49 5.30
N ALA A 40 11.61 -6.74 4.48
CA ALA A 40 10.29 -7.14 4.02
C ALA A 40 10.35 -8.17 2.88
N ASP A 41 11.51 -8.41 2.27
CA ASP A 41 11.70 -9.31 1.12
C ASP A 41 10.63 -9.08 0.04
N THR A 42 10.56 -7.84 -0.45
CA THR A 42 9.50 -7.38 -1.35
C THR A 42 10.01 -6.34 -2.35
N THR A 43 9.19 -6.06 -3.36
CA THR A 43 9.40 -4.98 -4.34
C THR A 43 8.18 -4.07 -4.38
N LEU A 44 8.33 -2.85 -4.91
CA LEU A 44 7.20 -1.93 -5.00
C LEU A 44 6.08 -2.51 -5.88
N SER A 45 6.40 -3.12 -7.02
CA SER A 45 5.42 -3.78 -7.89
C SER A 45 4.66 -4.88 -7.14
N HIS A 46 5.36 -5.67 -6.32
CA HIS A 46 4.72 -6.71 -5.50
C HIS A 46 3.73 -6.11 -4.48
N GLU A 47 4.05 -4.98 -3.83
CA GLU A 47 3.10 -4.31 -2.94
C GLU A 47 1.82 -3.88 -3.68
N PHE A 48 1.96 -3.39 -4.92
CA PHE A 48 0.80 -3.04 -5.76
C PHE A 48 -0.02 -4.28 -6.15
N GLU A 49 0.63 -5.38 -6.53
CA GLU A 49 -0.05 -6.65 -6.82
C GLU A 49 -0.80 -7.19 -5.61
N LEU A 50 -0.22 -7.11 -4.41
CA LEU A 50 -0.88 -7.53 -3.17
C LEU A 50 -2.13 -6.69 -2.90
N MET A 51 -2.06 -5.38 -3.12
CA MET A 51 -3.21 -4.49 -2.90
C MET A 51 -4.29 -4.64 -3.98
N SER A 52 -3.91 -4.97 -5.22
CA SER A 52 -4.85 -5.42 -6.25
C SER A 52 -5.58 -6.69 -5.81
N LYS A 53 -4.85 -7.70 -5.29
CA LYS A 53 -5.44 -8.94 -4.74
C LYS A 53 -6.29 -8.70 -3.50
N ALA A 54 -6.00 -7.66 -2.71
CA ALA A 54 -6.82 -7.21 -1.59
C ALA A 54 -8.06 -6.41 -2.05
N GLY A 55 -8.30 -6.33 -3.35
CA GLY A 55 -9.53 -5.80 -3.94
C GLY A 55 -9.46 -4.33 -4.34
N MET A 56 -8.27 -3.72 -4.42
CA MET A 56 -8.14 -2.36 -4.97
C MET A 56 -8.25 -2.36 -6.49
N THR A 57 -8.95 -1.37 -7.04
CA THR A 57 -9.01 -1.15 -8.50
C THR A 57 -7.74 -0.47 -9.02
N ASP A 58 -7.52 -0.54 -10.34
CA ASP A 58 -6.40 0.17 -10.97
C ASP A 58 -6.46 1.70 -10.76
N GLU A 59 -7.68 2.26 -10.65
CA GLU A 59 -7.89 3.67 -10.35
C GLU A 59 -7.49 4.00 -8.90
N GLU A 60 -7.87 3.16 -7.94
CA GLU A 60 -7.47 3.30 -6.53
C GLU A 60 -5.95 3.14 -6.35
N LEU A 61 -5.32 2.25 -7.10
CA LEU A 61 -3.87 2.08 -7.10
C LEU A 61 -3.16 3.30 -7.74
N ARG A 62 -3.69 3.81 -8.85
CA ARG A 62 -3.17 5.02 -9.51
C ARG A 62 -3.26 6.23 -8.58
N SER A 63 -4.37 6.43 -7.87
CA SER A 63 -4.54 7.56 -6.96
C SER A 63 -3.53 7.53 -5.80
N CYS A 64 -3.08 6.34 -5.37
CA CYS A 64 -1.99 6.20 -4.41
C CYS A 64 -0.66 6.74 -4.95
N ASN A 65 -0.36 6.49 -6.24
CA ASN A 65 0.83 7.04 -6.89
C ASN A 65 0.76 8.54 -7.12
N GLU A 66 -0.40 9.05 -7.54
CA GLU A 66 -0.63 10.48 -7.72
C GLU A 66 -0.50 11.22 -6.37
N THR A 67 -1.04 10.65 -5.30
CA THR A 67 -0.86 11.14 -3.93
C THR A 67 0.62 11.19 -3.55
N ALA A 68 1.39 10.14 -3.85
CA ALA A 68 2.82 10.11 -3.57
C ALA A 68 3.58 11.19 -4.35
N TYR A 69 3.25 11.39 -5.63
CA TYR A 69 3.87 12.42 -6.47
C TYR A 69 3.54 13.84 -5.96
N ALA A 70 2.31 14.08 -5.50
CA ALA A 70 1.90 15.35 -4.93
C ALA A 70 2.51 15.62 -3.55
N ALA A 71 2.87 14.57 -2.81
CA ALA A 71 3.43 14.66 -1.46
C ALA A 71 4.97 14.63 -1.40
N LYS A 72 5.66 14.56 -2.54
CA LYS A 72 7.14 14.55 -2.58
C LYS A 72 7.71 15.83 -1.96
N PHE A 73 8.84 15.68 -1.28
CA PHE A 73 9.64 16.83 -0.84
C PHE A 73 10.36 17.45 -2.05
N GLY A 74 10.55 18.78 -2.01
CA GLY A 74 11.16 19.57 -3.08
C GLY A 74 12.62 19.26 -3.32
#